data_AF-A0A2K8ST53-F1
#
_entry.id   AF-A0A2K8ST53-F1
#
_cell.length_a   1.000
_cell.length_b   1.000
_cell.length_c   1.000
_cell.angle_alpha   90.00
_cell.angle_beta   90.00
_cell.angle_gamma   90.00
#
_symmetry.space_group_name_H-M   'P 1'
#
loop_
_entity.id
_entity.type
_entity.pdbx_description
1 polymer ?
#
loop_
_entity_poly.entity_id
_entity_poly.type
_entity_poly.pdbx_seq_one_letter_code
_entity_poly.pdbx_strand_id
1 'polypeptide(L)'
;MKLVSDPAIANKIRKMNQRVRWQDPLIVERNIDQTRLVLEDGQTDNSEFSFLVVGDSGSGKHRGHNPQRKVAELMLPHHSESRFMLHTGDVIYLVGSSEYYQQNFIQPYREFLLGGEHSQRIAYDQMIFKLPILPVLGNHDYYNLPILLSLASLTTLPIRRLLRSRLDLDVGLHGSGTGEAYARAFLDYLQAFQLPGELNNHLNQYYTAKTDTGYCLSYEPGHFTRLPNRYYTFRYGGIDFFALDSNTFNDPPPLPKTKQGDADRRILEKRREDLEQEKLQIIEISAKLRPENPSEADQLDDYHAKVSQIEEIIVDIDKQLAADKTTLTDTEQLNWLKQRLIESWNNSEVRGRVIYFHHPPYVTEATKWQQAQTLIIRDRLRGVLDAVAKEIGSLTQGRPLIDLVLNGHAHCLEHLETMDTGHADSHIHWIVCGGSGFSLRRQRIEGADLMETFGNENRLVARSHLFIGRNGQGYQKRRPYSGLRIDVKGEGHPKFIVRPLVSEWYQRQWHDREFEPLII
;
A
#
# COMPACT_ATOMS: atom_id res chain seq x y z
N MET A 1 22.45 -13.09 5.17
CA MET A 1 22.30 -12.79 3.73
C MET A 1 21.06 -11.92 3.58
N LYS A 2 21.16 -10.73 2.98
CA LYS A 2 20.00 -9.86 2.74
C LYS A 2 19.12 -10.49 1.66
N LEU A 3 17.81 -10.57 1.86
CA LEU A 3 16.89 -11.10 0.84
C LEU A 3 16.36 -9.97 -0.06
N VAL A 4 16.27 -8.76 0.48
CA VAL A 4 15.78 -7.58 -0.23
C VAL A 4 16.72 -6.38 -0.02
N SER A 5 16.63 -5.40 -0.91
CA SER A 5 17.26 -4.09 -0.78
C SER A 5 16.22 -3.01 -1.04
N ASP A 6 16.00 -2.12 -0.05
CA ASP A 6 15.16 -0.93 -0.22
C ASP A 6 15.99 0.22 -0.84
N PRO A 7 15.61 0.77 -2.00
CA PRO A 7 16.28 1.93 -2.56
C PRO A 7 16.08 3.20 -1.70
N ALA A 8 17.08 4.08 -1.66
CA ALA A 8 16.95 5.39 -1.02
C ALA A 8 15.82 6.21 -1.64
N ILE A 9 15.15 7.05 -0.82
CA ILE A 9 14.03 7.92 -1.24
C ILE A 9 14.36 8.74 -2.49
N ALA A 10 15.55 9.37 -2.53
CA ALA A 10 16.00 10.17 -3.68
C ALA A 10 16.03 9.35 -4.99
N ASN A 11 16.42 8.08 -4.90
CA ASN A 11 16.45 7.20 -6.07
C ASN A 11 15.04 6.78 -6.51
N LYS A 12 14.14 6.51 -5.55
CA LYS A 12 12.71 6.22 -5.82
C LYS A 12 12.07 7.38 -6.59
N ILE A 13 12.16 8.60 -6.05
CA ILE A 13 11.61 9.82 -6.66
C ILE A 13 12.20 10.05 -8.05
N ARG A 14 13.53 10.06 -8.17
CA ARG A 14 14.20 10.28 -9.46
C ARG A 14 13.75 9.29 -10.53
N LYS A 15 13.66 8.00 -10.19
CA LYS A 15 13.25 6.96 -11.14
C LYS A 15 11.78 7.12 -11.53
N MET A 16 10.88 7.41 -10.60
CA MET A 16 9.48 7.65 -10.93
C MET A 16 9.30 8.91 -11.80
N ASN A 17 9.96 10.01 -11.45
CA ASN A 17 9.92 11.24 -12.25
C ASN A 17 10.43 11.03 -13.68
N GLN A 18 11.46 10.21 -13.89
CA GLN A 18 11.92 9.83 -15.23
C GLN A 18 10.85 9.10 -16.03
N ARG A 19 10.12 8.17 -15.39
CA ARG A 19 9.14 7.30 -16.06
C ARG A 19 7.92 8.05 -16.54
N VAL A 20 7.45 9.01 -15.74
CA VAL A 20 6.32 9.89 -16.09
C VAL A 20 6.77 11.18 -16.80
N ARG A 21 8.07 11.31 -17.14
CA ARG A 21 8.65 12.54 -17.72
C ARG A 21 8.17 13.80 -16.99
N TRP A 22 8.35 13.80 -15.67
CA TRP A 22 7.87 14.86 -14.79
C TRP A 22 8.27 16.26 -15.27
N GLN A 23 7.29 17.14 -15.46
CA GLN A 23 7.45 18.53 -15.91
C GLN A 23 8.17 18.66 -17.27
N ASP A 24 7.98 17.69 -18.17
CA ASP A 24 8.46 17.79 -19.55
C ASP A 24 7.91 19.06 -20.23
N PRO A 25 8.67 19.75 -21.10
CA PRO A 25 8.19 20.96 -21.78
C PRO A 25 6.83 20.79 -22.46
N LEU A 26 6.57 19.64 -23.10
CA LEU A 26 5.28 19.41 -23.76
C LEU A 26 4.12 19.31 -22.76
N ILE A 27 4.39 18.85 -21.54
CA ILE A 27 3.40 18.76 -20.46
C ILE A 27 3.10 20.16 -19.92
N VAL A 28 4.14 20.94 -19.64
CA VAL A 28 4.02 22.31 -19.12
C VAL A 28 3.32 23.22 -20.12
N GLU A 29 3.70 23.18 -21.40
CA GLU A 29 3.09 23.98 -22.47
C GLU A 29 1.58 23.72 -22.64
N ARG A 30 1.15 22.47 -22.39
CA ARG A 30 -0.27 22.08 -22.44
C ARG A 30 -1.01 22.34 -21.14
N ASN A 31 -0.34 22.86 -20.11
CA ASN A 31 -0.89 23.00 -18.77
C ASN A 31 -1.49 21.67 -18.27
N ILE A 32 -0.72 20.58 -18.40
CA ILE A 32 -1.13 19.26 -17.95
C ILE A 32 -0.78 19.07 -16.47
N ASP A 33 -1.79 18.78 -15.66
CA ASP A 33 -1.66 18.35 -14.28
C ASP A 33 -1.35 16.85 -14.20
N GLN A 34 -0.07 16.52 -14.07
CA GLN A 34 0.41 15.15 -13.93
C GLN A 34 0.06 14.50 -12.58
N THR A 35 -0.68 15.17 -11.71
CA THR A 35 -1.09 14.61 -10.40
C THR A 35 -2.59 14.38 -10.32
N ARG A 36 -3.31 14.48 -11.45
CA ARG A 36 -4.75 14.37 -11.49
C ARG A 36 -5.23 13.44 -12.60
N LEU A 37 -6.33 12.77 -12.33
CA LEU A 37 -7.09 12.03 -13.33
C LEU A 37 -8.59 12.28 -13.17
N VAL A 38 -9.34 12.03 -14.24
CA VAL A 38 -10.81 11.95 -14.23
C VAL A 38 -11.20 10.55 -14.68
N LEU A 39 -12.14 9.93 -13.96
CA LEU A 39 -12.72 8.64 -14.35
C LEU A 39 -13.85 8.90 -15.35
N GLU A 40 -13.63 8.57 -16.63
CA GLU A 40 -14.61 8.74 -17.70
C GLU A 40 -15.59 7.55 -17.76
N ASP A 41 -16.34 7.35 -16.68
CA ASP A 41 -17.39 6.32 -16.60
C ASP A 41 -18.82 6.90 -16.76
N GLY A 42 -18.92 8.22 -16.92
CA GLY A 42 -20.18 8.95 -17.07
C GLY A 42 -21.05 8.98 -15.81
N GLN A 43 -20.49 8.66 -14.64
CA GLN A 43 -21.21 8.54 -13.36
C GLN A 43 -20.50 9.30 -12.22
N THR A 44 -19.50 10.13 -12.53
CA THR A 44 -18.71 10.89 -11.54
C THR A 44 -19.53 11.86 -10.69
N ASP A 45 -20.66 12.34 -11.21
CA ASP A 45 -21.53 13.30 -10.50
C ASP A 45 -22.54 12.60 -9.58
N ASN A 46 -22.58 11.27 -9.57
CA ASN A 46 -23.43 10.52 -8.66
C ASN A 46 -22.89 10.61 -7.22
N SER A 47 -23.62 11.33 -6.36
CA SER A 47 -23.26 11.56 -4.96
C SER A 47 -23.30 10.29 -4.10
N GLU A 48 -24.06 9.27 -4.53
CA GLU A 48 -24.12 7.97 -3.88
C GLU A 48 -23.52 6.87 -4.76
N PHE A 49 -22.46 6.24 -4.25
CA PHE A 49 -21.74 5.22 -4.99
C PHE A 49 -21.05 4.25 -4.04
N SER A 50 -20.64 3.10 -4.57
CA SER A 50 -19.84 2.13 -3.83
C SER A 50 -18.45 1.99 -4.45
N PHE A 51 -17.46 1.64 -3.65
CA PHE A 51 -16.13 1.26 -4.12
C PHE A 51 -15.56 0.11 -3.28
N LEU A 52 -14.57 -0.59 -3.85
CA LEU A 52 -13.90 -1.71 -3.20
C LEU A 52 -12.53 -1.28 -2.66
N VAL A 53 -12.04 -1.96 -1.62
CA VAL A 53 -10.69 -1.72 -1.08
C VAL A 53 -10.00 -3.04 -0.74
N VAL A 54 -8.75 -3.16 -1.16
CA VAL A 54 -7.84 -4.27 -0.80
C VAL A 54 -6.41 -3.73 -0.60
N GLY A 55 -5.56 -4.51 0.05
CA GLY A 55 -4.15 -4.19 0.26
C GLY A 55 -3.34 -5.45 0.49
N ASP A 56 -2.03 -5.40 0.23
CA ASP A 56 -1.09 -6.46 0.63
C ASP A 56 -1.52 -7.84 0.07
N SER A 57 -2.06 -7.82 -1.15
CA SER A 57 -2.73 -8.96 -1.75
C SER A 57 -1.77 -9.86 -2.53
N GLY A 58 -0.65 -9.32 -3.01
CA GLY A 58 0.25 -9.81 -4.06
C GLY A 58 1.06 -11.09 -3.83
N SER A 59 0.56 -12.03 -3.04
CA SER A 59 1.32 -13.19 -2.57
C SER A 59 1.03 -14.49 -3.33
N GLY A 60 0.09 -14.50 -4.26
CA GLY A 60 -0.19 -15.66 -5.09
C GLY A 60 -0.75 -16.87 -4.32
N LYS A 61 -0.52 -18.07 -4.88
CA LYS A 61 -1.03 -19.33 -4.32
C LYS A 61 -0.05 -19.90 -3.29
N HIS A 62 -0.51 -20.09 -2.05
CA HIS A 62 0.25 -20.74 -0.98
C HIS A 62 -0.20 -22.19 -0.81
N ARG A 63 0.66 -23.16 -1.16
CA ARG A 63 0.64 -24.59 -0.77
C ARG A 63 -0.71 -25.19 -0.32
N GLY A 64 -1.73 -25.08 -1.18
CA GLY A 64 -3.05 -25.70 -0.98
C GLY A 64 -4.23 -24.71 -0.90
N HIS A 65 -3.97 -23.41 -0.73
CA HIS A 65 -5.00 -22.37 -0.75
C HIS A 65 -4.52 -21.09 -1.47
N ASN A 66 -5.44 -20.21 -1.84
CA ASN A 66 -5.12 -18.92 -2.45
C ASN A 66 -5.98 -17.83 -1.79
N PRO A 67 -5.48 -17.20 -0.72
CA PRO A 67 -6.24 -16.20 0.02
C PRO A 67 -6.61 -15.00 -0.82
N GLN A 68 -5.68 -14.51 -1.62
CA GLN A 68 -5.89 -13.39 -2.54
C GLN A 68 -7.03 -13.68 -3.51
N ARG A 69 -7.03 -14.87 -4.13
CA ARG A 69 -8.12 -15.29 -5.02
C ARG A 69 -9.46 -15.38 -4.28
N LYS A 70 -9.46 -15.93 -3.06
CA LYS A 70 -10.68 -16.05 -2.26
C LYS A 70 -11.25 -14.68 -1.91
N VAL A 71 -10.41 -13.70 -1.57
CA VAL A 71 -10.84 -12.31 -1.35
C VAL A 71 -11.36 -11.68 -2.64
N ALA A 72 -10.69 -11.89 -3.78
CA ALA A 72 -11.20 -11.44 -5.08
C ALA A 72 -12.59 -12.02 -5.40
N GLU A 73 -12.83 -13.30 -5.08
CA GLU A 73 -14.12 -13.96 -5.25
C GLU A 73 -15.23 -13.36 -4.36
N LEU A 74 -14.91 -12.98 -3.12
CA LEU A 74 -15.85 -12.28 -2.23
C LEU A 74 -16.28 -10.92 -2.80
N MET A 75 -15.43 -10.27 -3.60
CA MET A 75 -15.75 -8.98 -4.20
C MET A 75 -16.59 -9.08 -5.47
N LEU A 76 -16.61 -10.24 -6.15
CA LEU A 76 -17.32 -10.41 -7.44
C LEU A 76 -18.82 -10.05 -7.36
N PRO A 77 -19.58 -10.45 -6.32
CA PRO A 77 -20.99 -10.05 -6.20
C PRO A 77 -21.20 -8.54 -6.09
N HIS A 78 -20.17 -7.78 -5.69
CA HIS A 78 -20.23 -6.33 -5.52
C HIS A 78 -19.66 -5.56 -6.72
N HIS A 79 -19.03 -6.26 -7.66
CA HIS A 79 -18.31 -5.67 -8.78
C HIS A 79 -19.17 -4.74 -9.65
N SER A 80 -20.41 -5.12 -9.98
CA SER A 80 -21.31 -4.30 -10.80
C SER A 80 -21.88 -3.07 -10.08
N GLU A 81 -21.88 -3.09 -8.75
CA GLU A 81 -22.39 -2.02 -7.91
C GLU A 81 -21.29 -1.00 -7.58
N SER A 82 -20.03 -1.43 -7.55
CA SER A 82 -18.88 -0.56 -7.31
C SER A 82 -18.42 0.20 -8.56
N ARG A 83 -17.85 1.39 -8.36
CA ARG A 83 -17.32 2.26 -9.42
C ARG A 83 -15.83 2.06 -9.68
N PHE A 84 -15.10 1.72 -8.64
CA PHE A 84 -13.65 1.44 -8.70
C PHE A 84 -13.22 0.59 -7.49
N MET A 85 -11.98 0.10 -7.54
CA MET A 85 -11.28 -0.54 -6.44
C MET A 85 -10.00 0.24 -6.11
N LEU A 86 -9.82 0.59 -4.83
CA LEU A 86 -8.56 1.12 -4.33
C LEU A 86 -7.66 -0.04 -3.89
N HIS A 87 -6.36 0.03 -4.22
CA HIS A 87 -5.38 -0.94 -3.73
C HIS A 87 -4.29 -0.24 -2.92
N THR A 88 -4.20 -0.51 -1.61
CA THR A 88 -3.33 0.22 -0.66
C THR A 88 -1.86 -0.23 -0.68
N GLY A 89 -1.33 -0.59 -1.85
CA GLY A 89 0.07 -0.97 -2.04
C GLY A 89 0.39 -2.44 -1.75
N ASP A 90 1.66 -2.78 -2.00
CA ASP A 90 2.21 -4.14 -2.02
C ASP A 90 1.43 -5.05 -2.98
N VAL A 91 1.45 -4.65 -4.24
CA VAL A 91 0.72 -5.33 -5.30
C VAL A 91 1.37 -6.66 -5.64
N ILE A 92 2.71 -6.76 -5.54
CA ILE A 92 3.46 -8.00 -5.77
C ILE A 92 4.54 -8.22 -4.71
N TYR A 93 4.39 -9.32 -3.97
CA TYR A 93 5.42 -9.85 -3.08
C TYR A 93 6.41 -10.76 -3.83
N LEU A 94 7.63 -10.96 -3.35
CA LEU A 94 8.26 -10.26 -2.21
C LEU A 94 9.04 -9.00 -2.63
N VAL A 95 9.33 -8.84 -3.91
CA VAL A 95 10.21 -7.77 -4.41
C VAL A 95 9.67 -7.06 -5.64
N GLY A 96 8.35 -7.07 -5.84
CA GLY A 96 7.72 -6.32 -6.91
C GLY A 96 8.16 -6.75 -8.32
N SER A 97 8.61 -7.98 -8.50
CA SER A 97 9.17 -8.44 -9.78
C SER A 97 8.06 -8.65 -10.82
N SER A 98 8.29 -8.22 -12.06
CA SER A 98 7.36 -8.39 -13.17
C SER A 98 7.03 -9.86 -13.45
N GLU A 99 7.94 -10.79 -13.12
CA GLU A 99 7.79 -12.23 -13.32
C GLU A 99 6.57 -12.83 -12.60
N TYR A 100 6.13 -12.21 -11.50
CA TYR A 100 5.03 -12.73 -10.68
C TYR A 100 3.68 -12.07 -10.94
N TYR A 101 3.60 -11.00 -11.75
CA TYR A 101 2.32 -10.33 -12.03
C TYR A 101 1.26 -11.28 -12.60
N GLN A 102 1.67 -12.23 -13.43
CA GLN A 102 0.74 -13.22 -13.98
C GLN A 102 0.04 -14.04 -12.90
N GLN A 103 0.80 -14.54 -11.93
CA GLN A 103 0.31 -15.48 -10.90
C GLN A 103 -0.28 -14.74 -9.69
N ASN A 104 0.29 -13.58 -9.36
CA ASN A 104 0.05 -12.87 -8.11
C ASN A 104 -0.83 -11.62 -8.30
N PHE A 105 -1.29 -11.32 -9.51
CA PHE A 105 -2.26 -10.24 -9.76
C PHE A 105 -3.27 -10.58 -10.85
N ILE A 106 -2.79 -10.88 -12.07
CA ILE A 106 -3.64 -11.09 -13.25
C ILE A 106 -4.58 -12.29 -13.05
N GLN A 107 -4.06 -13.44 -12.62
CA GLN A 107 -4.89 -14.63 -12.39
C GLN A 107 -5.90 -14.48 -11.24
N PRO A 108 -5.52 -13.92 -10.06
CA PRO A 108 -6.45 -13.65 -8.97
C PRO A 108 -7.59 -12.68 -9.35
N TYR A 109 -7.27 -11.60 -10.07
CA TYR A 109 -8.21 -10.53 -10.42
C TYR A 109 -8.71 -10.59 -11.87
N ARG A 110 -8.65 -11.76 -12.51
CA ARG A 110 -8.98 -11.92 -13.94
C ARG A 110 -10.33 -11.33 -14.34
N GLU A 111 -11.36 -11.40 -13.50
CA GLU A 111 -12.69 -10.87 -13.79
C GLU A 111 -12.72 -9.34 -13.91
N PHE A 112 -11.75 -8.64 -13.28
CA PHE A 112 -11.60 -7.20 -13.32
C PHE A 112 -10.87 -6.72 -14.59
N LEU A 113 -10.27 -7.64 -15.35
CA LEU A 113 -9.46 -7.34 -16.54
C LEU A 113 -10.24 -7.57 -17.84
N LEU A 114 -9.96 -6.74 -18.85
CA LEU A 114 -10.33 -7.01 -20.22
C LEU A 114 -9.51 -8.20 -20.75
N GLY A 115 -10.19 -9.19 -21.36
CA GLY A 115 -9.54 -10.44 -21.80
C GLY A 115 -9.23 -11.45 -20.69
N GLY A 116 -9.73 -11.22 -19.46
CA GLY A 116 -9.41 -12.03 -18.29
C GLY A 116 -9.77 -13.52 -18.38
N GLU A 117 -10.74 -13.89 -19.20
CA GLU A 117 -11.06 -15.29 -19.55
C GLU A 117 -9.85 -16.02 -20.18
N HIS A 118 -8.94 -15.26 -20.79
CA HIS A 118 -7.65 -15.71 -21.31
C HIS A 118 -6.48 -15.04 -20.59
N SER A 119 -6.57 -14.89 -19.27
CA SER A 119 -5.58 -14.23 -18.39
C SER A 119 -4.11 -14.55 -18.69
N GLN A 120 -3.78 -15.76 -19.15
CA GLN A 120 -2.41 -16.16 -19.51
C GLN A 120 -1.81 -15.41 -20.71
N ARG A 121 -2.64 -14.70 -21.49
CA ARG A 121 -2.23 -13.90 -22.65
C ARG A 121 -2.06 -12.41 -22.32
N ILE A 122 -2.43 -12.00 -21.11
CA ILE A 122 -2.34 -10.60 -20.68
C ILE A 122 -0.92 -10.35 -20.20
N ALA A 123 -0.18 -9.50 -20.90
CA ALA A 123 1.11 -9.03 -20.42
C ALA A 123 0.92 -8.07 -19.23
N TYR A 124 1.82 -8.14 -18.25
CA TYR A 124 1.72 -7.33 -17.02
C TYR A 124 1.74 -5.82 -17.28
N ASP A 125 2.39 -5.38 -18.36
CA ASP A 125 2.50 -3.99 -18.78
C ASP A 125 1.43 -3.60 -19.82
N GLN A 126 0.44 -4.46 -20.07
CA GLN A 126 -0.67 -4.23 -21.01
C GLN A 126 -2.03 -4.53 -20.40
N MET A 127 -2.12 -4.50 -19.07
CA MET A 127 -3.39 -4.69 -18.36
C MET A 127 -4.36 -3.54 -18.66
N ILE A 128 -5.60 -3.90 -19.00
CA ILE A 128 -6.72 -2.97 -19.17
C ILE A 128 -7.84 -3.39 -18.22
N PHE A 129 -8.33 -2.47 -17.41
CA PHE A 129 -9.31 -2.76 -16.35
C PHE A 129 -10.75 -2.47 -16.79
N LYS A 130 -11.67 -3.42 -16.58
CA LYS A 130 -13.11 -3.22 -16.78
C LYS A 130 -13.70 -2.39 -15.64
N LEU A 131 -13.35 -2.75 -14.41
CA LEU A 131 -13.59 -1.94 -13.22
C LEU A 131 -12.25 -1.27 -12.85
N PRO A 132 -12.18 0.07 -12.76
CA PRO A 132 -10.95 0.76 -12.41
C PRO A 132 -10.28 0.19 -11.17
N ILE A 133 -8.98 -0.11 -11.27
CA ILE A 133 -8.13 -0.44 -10.12
C ILE A 133 -7.14 0.72 -9.96
N LEU A 134 -7.18 1.36 -8.79
CA LEU A 134 -6.42 2.56 -8.47
C LEU A 134 -5.43 2.26 -7.34
N PRO A 135 -4.24 1.70 -7.67
CA PRO A 135 -3.24 1.37 -6.67
C PRO A 135 -2.40 2.58 -6.23
N VAL A 136 -1.81 2.44 -5.04
CA VAL A 136 -0.59 3.15 -4.59
C VAL A 136 0.57 2.17 -4.49
N LEU A 137 1.80 2.67 -4.33
CA LEU A 137 2.97 1.82 -4.11
C LEU A 137 3.14 1.43 -2.64
N GLY A 138 3.45 0.16 -2.40
CA GLY A 138 4.00 -0.32 -1.14
C GLY A 138 5.51 -0.48 -1.18
N ASN A 139 6.11 -0.91 -0.08
CA ASN A 139 7.56 -1.09 0.02
C ASN A 139 8.05 -2.24 -0.86
N HIS A 140 7.25 -3.30 -1.00
CA HIS A 140 7.62 -4.45 -1.83
C HIS A 140 7.61 -4.11 -3.32
N ASP A 141 6.82 -3.10 -3.73
CA ASP A 141 6.84 -2.58 -5.11
C ASP A 141 8.14 -1.85 -5.46
N TYR A 142 8.92 -1.40 -4.45
CA TYR A 142 10.22 -0.76 -4.65
C TYR A 142 11.43 -1.66 -4.40
N TYR A 143 11.25 -2.77 -3.69
CA TYR A 143 12.36 -3.64 -3.31
C TYR A 143 13.09 -4.23 -4.51
N ASN A 144 14.40 -4.34 -4.38
CA ASN A 144 15.28 -4.98 -5.36
C ASN A 144 15.92 -6.24 -4.76
N LEU A 145 16.36 -7.13 -5.63
CA LEU A 145 17.24 -8.22 -5.23
C LEU A 145 18.68 -7.72 -5.10
N PRO A 146 19.42 -8.12 -4.05
CA PRO A 146 20.84 -7.86 -3.96
C PRO A 146 21.61 -8.36 -5.19
N ILE A 147 22.57 -7.57 -5.67
CA ILE A 147 23.32 -7.83 -6.93
C ILE A 147 23.96 -9.22 -6.95
N LEU A 148 24.54 -9.66 -5.82
CA LEU A 148 25.16 -10.99 -5.72
C LEU A 148 24.14 -12.14 -5.91
N LEU A 149 22.90 -11.96 -5.44
CA LEU A 149 21.83 -12.93 -5.64
C LEU A 149 21.33 -12.93 -7.08
N SER A 150 21.29 -11.77 -7.74
CA SER A 150 20.94 -11.67 -9.17
C SER A 150 22.01 -12.29 -10.07
N LEU A 151 23.30 -12.16 -9.74
CA LEU A 151 24.39 -12.82 -10.47
C LEU A 151 24.43 -14.35 -10.22
N ALA A 152 24.17 -14.77 -8.99
CA ALA A 152 24.06 -16.19 -8.65
C ALA A 152 22.84 -16.84 -9.31
N SER A 153 21.72 -16.13 -9.46
CA SER A 153 20.50 -16.68 -10.10
C SER A 153 20.72 -17.01 -11.58
N LEU A 154 21.54 -16.23 -12.29
CA LEU A 154 21.91 -16.49 -13.69
C LEU A 154 22.81 -17.72 -13.86
N THR A 155 23.69 -18.00 -12.91
CA THR A 155 24.68 -19.10 -12.99
C THR A 155 24.18 -20.41 -12.37
N THR A 156 23.14 -20.38 -11.55
CA THR A 156 22.66 -21.54 -10.78
C THR A 156 21.29 -22.07 -11.24
N LEU A 157 20.71 -21.62 -12.35
CA LEU A 157 19.39 -22.09 -12.85
C LEU A 157 19.17 -23.64 -12.82
N PRO A 158 20.14 -24.49 -13.22
CA PRO A 158 20.00 -25.95 -13.11
C PRO A 158 20.11 -26.44 -11.66
N ILE A 159 21.01 -25.82 -10.89
CA ILE A 159 21.26 -26.13 -9.47
C ILE A 159 20.09 -25.69 -8.59
N ARG A 160 19.37 -24.61 -8.96
CA ARG A 160 18.19 -24.10 -8.26
C ARG A 160 16.97 -25.02 -8.40
N ARG A 161 16.89 -25.81 -9.48
CA ARG A 161 15.93 -26.93 -9.57
C ARG A 161 16.26 -28.05 -8.59
N LEU A 162 17.53 -28.25 -8.26
CA LEU A 162 18.00 -29.23 -7.26
C LEU A 162 17.98 -28.68 -5.81
N LEU A 163 18.24 -27.38 -5.64
CA LEU A 163 18.34 -26.63 -4.38
C LEU A 163 17.19 -25.62 -4.25
N ARG A 164 15.96 -25.98 -4.66
CA ARG A 164 14.78 -25.22 -4.25
C ARG A 164 14.84 -25.16 -2.73
N SER A 165 15.15 -23.99 -2.17
CA SER A 165 15.02 -23.81 -0.73
C SER A 165 13.58 -24.17 -0.41
N ARG A 166 13.35 -25.05 0.56
CA ARG A 166 12.00 -25.55 0.88
C ARG A 166 11.05 -24.45 1.35
N LEU A 167 11.52 -23.22 1.48
CA LEU A 167 10.75 -22.02 1.73
C LEU A 167 10.19 -21.35 0.47
N ASP A 168 10.59 -21.79 -0.75
CA ASP A 168 10.14 -21.26 -2.05
C ASP A 168 9.88 -19.74 -2.02
N LEU A 169 10.92 -18.98 -1.65
CA LEU A 169 10.85 -17.53 -1.64
C LEU A 169 10.66 -17.09 -3.10
N ASP A 170 9.56 -16.38 -3.41
CA ASP A 170 9.23 -15.78 -4.72
C ASP A 170 10.26 -14.70 -5.11
N VAL A 171 11.49 -15.15 -5.33
CA VAL A 171 12.66 -14.37 -5.66
C VAL A 171 12.93 -14.63 -7.13
N GLY A 172 12.46 -13.71 -7.98
CA GLY A 172 12.65 -13.78 -9.42
C GLY A 172 14.12 -13.71 -9.83
N LEU A 173 14.41 -13.59 -11.14
CA LEU A 173 15.79 -13.30 -11.59
C LEU A 173 16.22 -11.88 -11.21
N HIS A 174 15.25 -10.97 -11.14
CA HIS A 174 15.41 -9.57 -10.76
C HIS A 174 14.30 -9.11 -9.79
N GLY A 175 14.56 -8.03 -9.06
CA GLY A 175 13.54 -7.34 -8.26
C GLY A 175 12.71 -6.36 -9.09
N SER A 176 12.11 -5.37 -8.43
CA SER A 176 11.20 -4.40 -9.07
C SER A 176 11.85 -3.44 -10.04
N GLY A 177 13.18 -3.27 -9.99
CA GLY A 177 13.89 -2.20 -10.69
C GLY A 177 13.64 -0.84 -10.05
N THR A 178 13.48 -0.79 -8.72
CA THR A 178 13.04 0.41 -7.98
C THR A 178 11.67 0.88 -8.50
N GLY A 179 10.67 -0.02 -8.51
CA GLY A 179 9.31 0.26 -8.96
C GLY A 179 9.09 0.33 -10.47
N GLU A 180 10.00 -0.20 -11.29
CA GLU A 180 9.82 -0.22 -12.75
C GLU A 180 8.65 -1.11 -13.16
N ALA A 181 8.56 -2.30 -12.58
CA ALA A 181 7.47 -3.24 -12.86
C ALA A 181 6.11 -2.61 -12.54
N TYR A 182 5.98 -1.99 -11.37
CA TYR A 182 4.78 -1.24 -10.98
C TYR A 182 4.47 -0.12 -11.99
N ALA A 183 5.48 0.69 -12.34
CA ALA A 183 5.27 1.82 -13.23
C ALA A 183 4.80 1.40 -14.62
N ARG A 184 5.34 0.30 -15.18
CA ARG A 184 4.87 -0.26 -16.46
C ARG A 184 3.48 -0.89 -16.36
N ALA A 185 3.14 -1.45 -15.21
CA ALA A 185 1.85 -2.09 -14.97
C ALA A 185 0.71 -1.07 -14.80
N PHE A 186 0.94 0.02 -14.07
CA PHE A 186 -0.15 0.90 -13.61
C PHE A 186 -0.01 2.35 -14.04
N LEU A 187 1.21 2.90 -14.14
CA LEU A 187 1.39 4.30 -14.51
C LEU A 187 1.34 4.48 -16.03
N ASP A 188 1.04 5.69 -16.46
CA ASP A 188 1.26 6.11 -17.83
C ASP A 188 2.77 6.29 -18.04
N TYR A 189 3.42 5.25 -18.59
CA TYR A 189 4.87 5.15 -18.68
C TYR A 189 5.39 6.00 -19.86
N LEU A 190 5.35 7.32 -19.71
CA LEU A 190 5.70 8.29 -20.76
C LEU A 190 7.13 8.18 -21.27
N GLN A 191 8.05 7.58 -20.50
CA GLN A 191 9.43 7.31 -20.92
C GLN A 191 9.53 6.34 -22.12
N ALA A 192 8.47 5.59 -22.43
CA ALA A 192 8.44 4.73 -23.61
C ALA A 192 8.38 5.52 -24.93
N PHE A 193 7.85 6.75 -24.92
CA PHE A 193 7.67 7.56 -26.14
C PHE A 193 8.95 8.34 -26.47
N GLN A 194 9.78 7.73 -27.32
CA GLN A 194 11.12 8.24 -27.68
C GLN A 194 11.18 8.80 -29.10
N LEU A 195 10.26 8.41 -29.99
CA LEU A 195 10.28 8.92 -31.37
C LEU A 195 9.66 10.34 -31.44
N PRO A 196 10.13 11.18 -32.37
CA PRO A 196 9.57 12.51 -32.56
C PRO A 196 8.05 12.47 -32.81
N GLY A 197 7.29 13.26 -32.05
CA GLY A 197 5.84 13.37 -32.18
C GLY A 197 5.02 12.32 -31.42
N GLU A 198 5.59 11.20 -30.98
CA GLU A 198 4.84 10.16 -30.23
C GLU A 198 4.25 10.69 -28.94
N LEU A 199 5.08 11.34 -28.11
CA LEU A 199 4.60 11.92 -26.84
C LEU A 199 3.51 12.95 -27.09
N ASN A 200 3.66 13.82 -28.09
CA ASN A 200 2.65 14.81 -28.44
C ASN A 200 1.31 14.17 -28.79
N ASN A 201 1.33 13.13 -29.63
CA ASN A 201 0.12 12.43 -30.04
C ASN A 201 -0.54 11.71 -28.86
N HIS A 202 0.27 11.06 -28.02
CA HIS A 202 -0.19 10.40 -26.80
C HIS A 202 -0.86 11.37 -25.82
N LEU A 203 -0.22 12.52 -25.56
CA LEU A 203 -0.79 13.56 -24.69
C LEU A 203 -2.12 14.08 -25.26
N ASN A 204 -2.20 14.35 -26.55
CA ASN A 204 -3.45 14.80 -27.20
C ASN A 204 -4.57 13.75 -27.16
N GLN A 205 -4.21 12.47 -27.08
CA GLN A 205 -5.17 11.38 -27.05
C GLN A 205 -5.72 11.13 -25.64
N TYR A 206 -4.86 11.13 -24.62
CA TYR A 206 -5.24 10.66 -23.28
C TYR A 206 -5.23 11.72 -22.18
N TYR A 207 -4.66 12.91 -22.41
CA TYR A 207 -4.69 14.02 -21.46
C TYR A 207 -5.71 15.09 -21.89
N THR A 208 -6.96 14.65 -22.04
CA THR A 208 -8.05 15.43 -22.64
C THR A 208 -9.03 15.96 -21.60
N ALA A 209 -9.13 15.33 -20.43
CA ALA A 209 -10.00 15.75 -19.35
C ALA A 209 -9.54 17.10 -18.79
N LYS A 210 -10.47 18.04 -18.56
CA LYS A 210 -10.16 19.39 -18.10
C LYS A 210 -10.69 19.63 -16.70
N THR A 211 -9.86 20.20 -15.84
CA THR A 211 -10.17 20.55 -14.46
C THR A 211 -9.78 22.00 -14.16
N ASP A 212 -9.99 22.45 -12.93
CA ASP A 212 -9.55 23.74 -12.42
C ASP A 212 -8.03 23.91 -12.44
N THR A 213 -7.25 22.82 -12.51
CA THR A 213 -5.78 22.86 -12.56
C THR A 213 -5.18 22.63 -13.94
N GLY A 214 -6.01 22.48 -14.97
CA GLY A 214 -5.56 22.32 -16.35
C GLY A 214 -6.10 21.06 -17.01
N TYR A 215 -5.41 20.57 -18.02
CA TYR A 215 -5.70 19.26 -18.61
C TYR A 215 -5.13 18.16 -17.73
N CYS A 216 -5.72 16.99 -17.71
CA CYS A 216 -5.25 15.86 -16.92
C CYS A 216 -5.61 14.54 -17.61
N LEU A 217 -5.15 13.44 -17.03
CA LEU A 217 -5.32 12.11 -17.62
C LEU A 217 -6.81 11.71 -17.59
N SER A 218 -7.33 11.34 -18.75
CA SER A 218 -8.64 10.71 -18.94
C SER A 218 -8.48 9.21 -18.69
N TYR A 219 -9.00 8.72 -17.56
CA TYR A 219 -9.02 7.29 -17.27
C TYR A 219 -10.31 6.69 -17.85
N GLU A 220 -10.17 5.85 -18.86
CA GLU A 220 -11.28 5.29 -19.62
C GLU A 220 -11.38 3.77 -19.34
N PRO A 221 -12.33 3.34 -18.48
CA PRO A 221 -12.52 1.92 -18.19
C PRO A 221 -12.68 1.10 -19.47
N GLY A 222 -11.96 -0.02 -19.55
CA GLY A 222 -11.95 -0.90 -20.73
C GLY A 222 -11.12 -0.41 -21.92
N HIS A 223 -10.52 0.78 -21.87
CA HIS A 223 -9.75 1.35 -22.99
C HIS A 223 -8.37 1.84 -22.56
N PHE A 224 -8.29 2.84 -21.68
CA PHE A 224 -7.04 3.42 -21.20
C PHE A 224 -7.08 3.62 -19.69
N THR A 225 -6.48 2.67 -18.97
CA THR A 225 -6.65 2.54 -17.52
C THR A 225 -5.33 2.73 -16.78
N ARG A 226 -4.65 3.86 -17.07
CA ARG A 226 -3.35 4.22 -16.49
C ARG A 226 -3.48 5.31 -15.44
N LEU A 227 -2.50 5.39 -14.54
CA LEU A 227 -2.39 6.42 -13.52
C LEU A 227 -1.37 7.49 -13.92
N PRO A 228 -1.58 8.76 -13.57
CA PRO A 228 -0.75 9.85 -14.06
C PRO A 228 0.61 9.93 -13.35
N ASN A 229 0.70 9.49 -12.08
CA ASN A 229 1.91 9.57 -11.26
C ASN A 229 1.84 8.65 -10.02
N ARG A 230 2.94 8.55 -9.27
CA ARG A 230 3.06 7.74 -8.03
C ARG A 230 2.18 8.25 -6.88
N TYR A 231 1.81 9.53 -6.91
CA TYR A 231 0.81 10.15 -6.06
C TYR A 231 -0.11 10.98 -6.96
N TYR A 232 -1.40 10.96 -6.67
CA TYR A 232 -2.41 11.56 -7.54
C TYR A 232 -3.71 11.83 -6.79
N THR A 233 -4.58 12.61 -7.40
CA THR A 233 -5.93 12.88 -6.91
C THR A 233 -6.96 12.71 -8.01
N PHE A 234 -8.19 12.38 -7.61
CA PHE A 234 -9.36 12.38 -8.47
C PHE A 234 -10.59 12.71 -7.63
N ARG A 235 -11.66 13.16 -8.29
CA ARG A 235 -12.95 13.45 -7.65
C ARG A 235 -13.99 12.47 -8.14
N TYR A 236 -14.81 11.97 -7.23
CA TYR A 236 -15.97 11.12 -7.56
C TYR A 236 -17.09 11.35 -6.55
N GLY A 237 -18.30 11.66 -7.02
CA GLY A 237 -19.48 11.92 -6.18
C GLY A 237 -19.30 13.08 -5.20
N GLY A 238 -18.53 14.10 -5.59
CA GLY A 238 -18.14 15.22 -4.73
C GLY A 238 -17.14 14.86 -3.62
N ILE A 239 -16.51 13.68 -3.69
CA ILE A 239 -15.45 13.25 -2.78
C ILE A 239 -14.11 13.37 -3.47
N ASP A 240 -13.17 14.09 -2.86
CA ASP A 240 -11.78 14.13 -3.30
C ASP A 240 -11.00 12.95 -2.70
N PHE A 241 -10.33 12.18 -3.54
CA PHE A 241 -9.46 11.09 -3.15
C PHE A 241 -8.00 11.50 -3.35
N PHE A 242 -7.15 11.27 -2.34
CA PHE A 242 -5.72 11.58 -2.39
C PHE A 242 -4.89 10.31 -2.20
N ALA A 243 -4.21 9.91 -3.26
CA ALA A 243 -3.30 8.76 -3.29
C ALA A 243 -1.89 9.22 -2.96
N LEU A 244 -1.25 8.65 -1.93
CA LEU A 244 0.13 8.98 -1.54
C LEU A 244 1.08 7.80 -1.70
N ASP A 245 2.30 8.09 -2.13
CA ASP A 245 3.44 7.20 -2.03
C ASP A 245 4.16 7.43 -0.70
N SER A 246 3.79 6.67 0.33
CA SER A 246 4.40 6.79 1.65
C SER A 246 5.84 6.26 1.73
N ASN A 247 6.35 5.59 0.70
CA ASN A 247 7.75 5.13 0.63
C ASN A 247 8.76 6.27 0.47
N THR A 248 8.30 7.48 0.14
CA THR A 248 9.17 8.64 -0.11
C THR A 248 9.18 9.62 1.06
N PHE A 249 8.46 9.30 2.14
CA PHE A 249 8.47 10.06 3.39
C PHE A 249 8.35 9.14 4.61
N ASN A 250 8.92 7.93 4.55
CA ASN A 250 8.97 7.00 5.68
C ASN A 250 10.36 6.84 6.33
N ASP A 251 11.42 7.45 5.80
CA ASP A 251 12.74 7.30 6.43
C ASP A 251 12.82 8.11 7.74
N PRO A 252 13.23 7.52 8.86
CA PRO A 252 13.32 8.20 10.15
C PRO A 252 14.48 9.22 10.16
N PRO A 253 14.45 10.22 11.06
CA PRO A 253 15.55 11.15 11.25
C PRO A 253 16.81 10.42 11.78
N PRO A 254 18.02 11.00 11.58
CA PRO A 254 19.25 10.43 12.10
C PRO A 254 19.24 10.39 13.63
N LEU A 255 19.76 9.30 14.19
CA LEU A 255 20.00 9.20 15.64
C LEU A 255 20.90 10.36 16.11
N PRO A 256 20.58 11.00 17.25
CA PRO A 256 21.32 12.15 17.73
C PRO A 256 22.75 11.76 18.11
N LYS A 257 23.72 12.66 17.88
CA LYS A 257 25.13 12.48 18.29
C LYS A 257 25.31 12.82 19.78
N THR A 258 24.57 12.13 20.65
CA THR A 258 24.60 12.27 22.11
C THR A 258 24.88 10.92 22.75
N LYS A 259 25.24 10.90 24.05
CA LYS A 259 25.42 9.64 24.80
C LYS A 259 24.18 8.74 24.72
N GLN A 260 22.99 9.32 24.73
CA GLN A 260 21.74 8.58 24.57
C GLN A 260 21.62 7.99 23.17
N GLY A 261 21.87 8.79 22.11
CA GLY A 261 21.81 8.29 20.74
C GLY A 261 22.86 7.22 20.42
N ASP A 262 24.04 7.29 21.04
CA ASP A 262 25.05 6.22 20.96
C ASP A 262 24.59 4.92 21.66
N ALA A 263 23.88 5.04 22.78
CA ALA A 263 23.27 3.90 23.46
C ALA A 263 22.15 3.27 22.61
N ASP A 264 21.27 4.09 22.05
CA ASP A 264 20.20 3.67 21.15
C ASP A 264 20.77 2.96 19.91
N ARG A 265 21.84 3.49 19.33
CA ARG A 265 22.56 2.86 18.20
C ARG A 265 23.04 1.45 18.54
N ARG A 266 23.68 1.25 19.70
CA ARG A 266 24.14 -0.08 20.14
C ARG A 266 22.99 -1.06 20.36
N ILE A 267 21.86 -0.57 20.89
CA ILE A 267 20.65 -1.39 21.08
C ILE A 267 20.12 -1.86 19.72
N LEU A 268 20.04 -0.95 18.74
CA LEU A 268 19.60 -1.28 17.38
C LEU A 268 20.56 -2.25 16.67
N GLU A 269 21.87 -2.04 16.77
CA GLU A 269 22.89 -2.94 16.21
C GLU A 269 22.76 -4.35 16.80
N LYS A 270 22.65 -4.47 18.12
CA LYS A 270 22.45 -5.76 18.78
C LYS A 270 21.14 -6.42 18.33
N ARG A 271 20.04 -5.67 18.32
CA ARG A 271 18.72 -6.19 17.88
C ARG A 271 18.77 -6.70 16.44
N ARG A 272 19.48 -6.00 15.57
CA ARG A 272 19.70 -6.40 14.18
C ARG A 272 20.47 -7.72 14.09
N GLU A 273 21.53 -7.89 14.87
CA GLU A 273 22.30 -9.14 14.94
C GLU A 273 21.44 -10.30 15.45
N ASP A 274 20.69 -10.09 16.53
CA ASP A 274 19.78 -11.09 17.12
C ASP A 274 18.73 -11.56 16.08
N LEU A 275 18.17 -10.62 15.31
CA LEU A 275 17.22 -10.91 14.23
C LEU A 275 17.84 -11.70 13.07
N GLU A 276 19.08 -11.37 12.67
CA GLU A 276 19.82 -12.14 11.67
C GLU A 276 20.06 -13.59 12.13
N GLN A 277 20.37 -13.79 13.42
CA GLN A 277 20.52 -15.13 13.99
C GLN A 277 19.18 -15.89 14.03
N GLU A 278 18.10 -15.27 14.48
CA GLU A 278 16.75 -15.85 14.48
C GLU A 278 16.35 -16.30 13.06
N LYS A 279 16.61 -15.44 12.05
CA LYS A 279 16.37 -15.75 10.65
C LYS A 279 17.15 -16.99 10.17
N LEU A 280 18.44 -17.08 10.49
CA LEU A 280 19.27 -18.22 10.11
C LEU A 280 18.77 -19.53 10.75
N GLN A 281 18.37 -19.49 12.02
CA GLN A 281 17.77 -20.64 12.72
C GLN A 281 16.48 -21.09 12.04
N ILE A 282 15.60 -20.15 11.68
CA ILE A 282 14.35 -20.47 10.97
C ILE A 282 14.64 -21.13 9.62
N ILE A 283 15.61 -20.61 8.87
CA ILE A 283 16.00 -21.18 7.57
C ILE A 283 16.54 -22.61 7.76
N GLU A 284 17.37 -22.86 8.77
CA GLU A 284 17.91 -24.20 9.06
C GLU A 284 16.83 -25.21 9.46
N ILE A 285 15.89 -24.79 10.31
CA ILE A 285 14.74 -25.64 10.70
C ILE A 285 13.86 -25.92 9.48
N SER A 286 13.58 -24.91 8.68
CA SER A 286 12.74 -25.04 7.48
C SER A 286 13.33 -26.00 6.45
N ALA A 287 14.65 -26.10 6.35
CA ALA A 287 15.32 -27.06 5.47
C ALA A 287 15.02 -28.53 5.85
N LYS A 288 14.66 -28.80 7.11
CA LYS A 288 14.36 -30.15 7.62
C LYS A 288 12.90 -30.58 7.38
N LEU A 289 11.98 -29.64 7.13
CA LEU A 289 10.55 -29.88 6.93
C LEU A 289 10.21 -30.33 5.51
N ARG A 290 9.23 -31.23 5.34
CA ARG A 290 8.78 -31.81 4.07
C ARG A 290 7.52 -31.11 3.54
N PRO A 291 7.57 -30.42 2.39
CA PRO A 291 6.43 -29.72 1.81
C PRO A 291 5.24 -30.64 1.46
N GLU A 292 5.48 -31.93 1.25
CA GLU A 292 4.45 -32.90 0.89
C GLU A 292 3.60 -33.32 2.10
N ASN A 293 4.11 -33.13 3.32
CA ASN A 293 3.33 -33.34 4.54
C ASN A 293 2.51 -32.08 4.83
N PRO A 294 1.17 -32.16 4.84
CA PRO A 294 0.32 -30.98 5.03
C PRO A 294 0.60 -30.20 6.32
N SER A 295 0.93 -30.87 7.43
CA SER A 295 1.23 -30.18 8.70
C SER A 295 2.57 -29.45 8.66
N GLU A 296 3.57 -30.04 8.00
CA GLU A 296 4.89 -29.43 7.84
C GLU A 296 4.84 -28.30 6.79
N ALA A 297 3.95 -28.40 5.80
CA ALA A 297 3.66 -27.33 4.84
C ALA A 297 3.06 -26.08 5.52
N ASP A 298 2.05 -26.26 6.38
CA ASP A 298 1.46 -25.16 7.16
C ASP A 298 2.51 -24.46 8.06
N GLN A 299 3.48 -25.22 8.58
CA GLN A 299 4.61 -24.70 9.37
C GLN A 299 5.63 -23.96 8.51
N LEU A 300 5.92 -24.45 7.30
CA LEU A 300 6.79 -23.76 6.34
C LEU A 300 6.22 -22.39 5.93
N ASP A 301 4.90 -22.30 5.74
CA ASP A 301 4.25 -21.02 5.43
C ASP A 301 4.37 -20.01 6.58
N ASP A 302 4.23 -20.47 7.84
CA ASP A 302 4.47 -19.62 9.00
C ASP A 302 5.93 -19.16 9.09
N TYR A 303 6.89 -20.03 8.78
CA TYR A 303 8.30 -19.67 8.78
C TYR A 303 8.64 -18.69 7.66
N HIS A 304 8.09 -18.88 6.46
CA HIS A 304 8.22 -17.93 5.36
C HIS A 304 7.70 -16.54 5.78
N ALA A 305 6.50 -16.48 6.36
CA ALA A 305 5.92 -15.27 6.91
C ALA A 305 6.77 -14.61 8.00
N LYS A 306 7.39 -15.41 8.87
CA LYS A 306 8.23 -14.94 9.96
C LYS A 306 9.58 -14.42 9.44
N VAL A 307 10.17 -15.06 8.43
CA VAL A 307 11.38 -14.57 7.76
C VAL A 307 11.12 -13.23 7.08
N SER A 308 10.03 -13.09 6.33
CA SER A 308 9.64 -11.80 5.73
C SER A 308 9.51 -10.70 6.79
N GLN A 309 8.85 -11.02 7.90
CA GLN A 309 8.70 -10.09 9.02
C GLN A 309 10.06 -9.64 9.58
N ILE A 310 10.98 -10.59 9.78
CA ILE A 310 12.31 -10.30 10.30
C ILE A 310 13.07 -9.40 9.32
N GLU A 311 13.01 -9.69 8.02
CA GLU A 311 13.64 -8.83 6.99
C GLU A 311 13.10 -7.40 7.02
N GLU A 312 11.78 -7.22 7.13
CA GLU A 312 11.17 -5.89 7.21
C GLU A 312 11.65 -5.11 8.45
N ILE A 313 11.77 -5.78 9.61
CA ILE A 313 12.30 -5.17 10.83
C ILE A 313 13.79 -4.82 10.67
N ILE A 314 14.58 -5.71 10.04
CA ILE A 314 15.99 -5.44 9.74
C ILE A 314 16.12 -4.23 8.81
N VAL A 315 15.26 -4.09 7.81
CA VAL A 315 15.24 -2.93 6.90
C VAL A 315 14.90 -1.64 7.65
N ASP A 316 13.92 -1.65 8.56
CA ASP A 316 13.60 -0.50 9.41
C ASP A 316 14.79 -0.10 10.31
N ILE A 317 15.45 -1.07 10.95
CA ILE A 317 16.64 -0.82 11.76
C ILE A 317 17.79 -0.29 10.90
N ASP A 318 18.04 -0.88 9.72
CA ASP A 318 19.09 -0.45 8.79
C ASP A 318 18.88 1.02 8.39
N LYS A 319 17.63 1.46 8.16
CA LYS A 319 17.30 2.86 7.89
C LYS A 319 17.63 3.77 9.07
N GLN A 320 17.25 3.40 10.29
CA GLN A 320 17.56 4.18 11.49
C GLN A 320 19.08 4.33 11.70
N LEU A 321 19.83 3.24 11.46
CA LEU A 321 21.28 3.23 11.62
C LEU A 321 22.01 4.03 10.53
N ALA A 322 21.52 3.95 9.29
CA ALA A 322 22.09 4.61 8.12
C ALA A 322 21.65 6.06 7.92
N ALA A 323 20.55 6.50 8.57
CA ALA A 323 20.04 7.85 8.45
C ALA A 323 21.11 8.88 8.83
N ASP A 324 21.28 9.88 7.96
CA ASP A 324 22.17 11.02 8.16
C ASP A 324 21.46 12.36 7.86
N LYS A 325 22.20 13.47 7.95
CA LYS A 325 21.64 14.82 7.69
C LYS A 325 21.18 15.05 6.25
N THR A 326 21.56 14.17 5.32
CA THR A 326 21.21 14.22 3.90
C THR A 326 20.04 13.30 3.53
N THR A 327 19.46 12.60 4.52
CA THR A 327 18.25 11.79 4.35
C THR A 327 17.14 12.64 3.73
N LEU A 328 16.82 12.36 2.47
CA LEU A 328 15.82 13.11 1.72
C LEU A 328 14.42 12.73 2.20
N THR A 329 13.58 13.73 2.42
CA THR A 329 12.13 13.58 2.56
C THR A 329 11.47 14.20 1.34
N ASP A 330 10.43 13.57 0.82
CA ASP A 330 9.64 14.06 -0.30
C ASP A 330 8.72 15.23 0.08
N THR A 331 9.35 16.37 0.36
CA THR A 331 8.66 17.61 0.71
C THR A 331 7.77 18.12 -0.44
N GLU A 332 8.07 17.76 -1.69
CA GLU A 332 7.24 18.09 -2.86
C GLU A 332 5.86 17.44 -2.75
N GLN A 333 5.80 16.13 -2.50
CA GLN A 333 4.52 15.43 -2.30
C GLN A 333 3.78 15.90 -1.04
N LEU A 334 4.48 16.15 0.08
CA LEU A 334 3.83 16.62 1.31
C LEU A 334 3.24 18.03 1.12
N ASN A 335 3.94 18.92 0.42
CA ASN A 335 3.43 20.23 0.07
C ASN A 335 2.29 20.14 -0.96
N TRP A 336 2.37 19.24 -1.93
CA TRP A 336 1.27 18.96 -2.85
C TRP A 336 0.02 18.56 -2.07
N LEU A 337 0.12 17.61 -1.13
CA LEU A 337 -1.02 17.19 -0.31
C LEU A 337 -1.60 18.36 0.48
N LYS A 338 -0.75 19.15 1.13
CA LYS A 338 -1.16 20.37 1.84
C LYS A 338 -1.99 21.28 0.94
N GLN A 339 -1.46 21.64 -0.23
CA GLN A 339 -2.14 22.57 -1.14
C GLN A 339 -3.45 21.98 -1.67
N ARG A 340 -3.45 20.70 -2.04
CA ARG A 340 -4.66 20.02 -2.53
C ARG A 340 -5.77 19.92 -1.50
N LEU A 341 -5.42 19.70 -0.22
CA LEU A 341 -6.41 19.74 0.86
C LEU A 341 -6.97 21.16 1.06
N ILE A 342 -6.13 22.19 1.00
CA ILE A 342 -6.59 23.59 1.09
C ILE A 342 -7.52 23.93 -0.08
N GLU A 343 -7.13 23.62 -1.32
CA GLU A 343 -7.95 23.80 -2.52
C GLU A 343 -9.28 23.06 -2.40
N SER A 344 -9.23 21.80 -1.95
CA SER A 344 -10.39 20.96 -1.72
C SER A 344 -11.36 21.57 -0.71
N TRP A 345 -10.87 22.16 0.38
CA TRP A 345 -11.70 22.87 1.37
C TRP A 345 -12.31 24.19 0.85
N ASN A 346 -11.66 24.84 -0.11
CA ASN A 346 -12.18 26.06 -0.72
C ASN A 346 -13.15 25.78 -1.89
N ASN A 347 -13.34 24.52 -2.28
CA ASN A 347 -14.23 24.13 -3.36
C ASN A 347 -15.60 23.70 -2.82
N SER A 348 -16.66 24.45 -3.15
CA SER A 348 -18.03 24.18 -2.70
C SER A 348 -18.61 22.87 -3.20
N GLU A 349 -18.11 22.33 -4.31
CA GLU A 349 -18.54 21.05 -4.87
C GLU A 349 -17.96 19.84 -4.10
N VAL A 350 -17.00 20.09 -3.18
CA VAL A 350 -16.40 19.03 -2.38
C VAL A 350 -17.13 18.87 -1.06
N ARG A 351 -17.78 17.72 -0.93
CA ARG A 351 -18.48 17.30 0.29
C ARG A 351 -17.61 16.46 1.21
N GLY A 352 -16.58 15.77 0.70
CA GLY A 352 -15.64 15.02 1.56
C GLY A 352 -14.30 14.68 0.93
N ARG A 353 -13.42 14.12 1.75
CA ARG A 353 -11.99 13.93 1.50
C ARG A 353 -11.55 12.57 2.04
N VAL A 354 -10.97 11.75 1.17
CA VAL A 354 -10.43 10.44 1.49
C VAL A 354 -8.95 10.41 1.14
N ILE A 355 -8.10 9.96 2.06
CA ILE A 355 -6.67 9.74 1.79
C ILE A 355 -6.40 8.24 1.77
N TYR A 356 -5.59 7.76 0.83
CA TYR A 356 -5.11 6.38 0.84
C TYR A 356 -3.65 6.24 0.44
N PHE A 357 -2.94 5.36 1.14
CA PHE A 357 -1.49 5.14 1.00
C PHE A 357 -1.09 3.81 1.65
N HIS A 358 0.18 3.42 1.59
CA HIS A 358 0.56 2.08 2.05
C HIS A 358 0.78 1.97 3.58
N HIS A 359 1.85 2.57 4.12
CA HIS A 359 2.22 2.42 5.53
C HIS A 359 1.26 3.19 6.49
N PRO A 360 0.58 2.54 7.44
CA PRO A 360 -0.36 3.20 8.35
C PRO A 360 0.38 3.99 9.44
N PRO A 361 -0.02 5.23 9.76
CA PRO A 361 0.53 5.96 10.89
C PRO A 361 -0.07 5.49 12.23
N TYR A 362 -1.26 4.88 12.22
CA TYR A 362 -1.95 4.34 13.39
C TYR A 362 -2.33 2.89 13.13
N VAL A 363 -1.86 1.98 13.97
CA VAL A 363 -2.09 0.53 13.83
C VAL A 363 -1.80 -0.15 15.16
N THR A 364 -2.59 -1.17 15.54
CA THR A 364 -2.32 -2.00 16.73
C THR A 364 -1.80 -3.40 16.37
N GLU A 365 -1.53 -3.66 15.09
CA GLU A 365 -0.80 -4.85 14.65
C GLU A 365 0.56 -4.93 15.34
N ALA A 366 0.88 -6.11 15.88
CA ALA A 366 1.98 -6.37 16.80
C ALA A 366 3.38 -6.00 16.29
N THR A 367 3.58 -5.88 14.98
CA THR A 367 4.90 -5.69 14.36
C THR A 367 5.12 -4.30 13.80
N LYS A 368 4.05 -3.60 13.40
CA LYS A 368 4.12 -2.28 12.76
C LYS A 368 3.94 -1.10 13.71
N TRP A 369 3.20 -1.28 14.81
CA TRP A 369 2.74 -0.17 15.66
C TRP A 369 3.84 0.73 16.25
N GLN A 370 5.04 0.17 16.44
CA GLN A 370 6.20 0.84 17.04
C GLN A 370 7.38 1.01 16.08
N GLN A 371 7.20 0.73 14.78
CA GLN A 371 8.28 0.91 13.81
C GLN A 371 8.61 2.38 13.62
N ALA A 372 9.88 2.70 13.38
CA ALA A 372 10.30 4.07 13.19
C ALA A 372 9.64 4.68 11.94
N GLN A 373 9.46 3.88 10.88
CA GLN A 373 8.67 4.26 9.70
C GLN A 373 7.23 4.67 10.04
N THR A 374 6.51 3.89 10.84
CA THR A 374 5.14 4.19 11.28
C THR A 374 5.08 5.53 12.01
N LEU A 375 6.00 5.75 12.95
CA LEU A 375 6.03 6.95 13.78
C LEU A 375 6.39 8.21 12.97
N ILE A 376 7.35 8.12 12.04
CA ILE A 376 7.75 9.29 11.25
C ILE A 376 6.72 9.66 10.19
N ILE A 377 5.98 8.68 9.65
CA ILE A 377 4.84 8.97 8.76
C ILE A 377 3.76 9.72 9.53
N ARG A 378 3.44 9.28 10.76
CA ARG A 378 2.50 9.97 11.65
C ARG A 378 2.92 11.42 11.87
N ASP A 379 4.17 11.65 12.27
CA ASP A 379 4.72 12.99 12.51
C ASP A 379 4.63 13.89 11.27
N ARG A 380 5.06 13.39 10.10
CA ARG A 380 5.05 14.16 8.85
C ARG A 380 3.64 14.49 8.38
N LEU A 381 2.70 13.53 8.47
CA LEU A 381 1.30 13.78 8.12
C LEU A 381 0.64 14.74 9.11
N ARG A 382 0.89 14.61 10.41
CA ARG A 382 0.46 15.60 11.41
C ARG A 382 0.92 17.00 11.05
N GLY A 383 2.21 17.17 10.69
CA GLY A 383 2.74 18.46 10.26
C GLY A 383 2.03 19.04 9.03
N VAL A 384 1.67 18.20 8.05
CA VAL A 384 0.86 18.62 6.90
C VAL A 384 -0.53 19.05 7.34
N LEU A 385 -1.22 18.24 8.14
CA LEU A 385 -2.59 18.50 8.59
C LEU A 385 -2.67 19.73 9.49
N ASP A 386 -1.71 19.93 10.38
CA ASP A 386 -1.61 21.13 11.21
C ASP A 386 -1.43 22.38 10.34
N ALA A 387 -0.62 22.29 9.28
CA ALA A 387 -0.45 23.39 8.33
C ALA A 387 -1.71 23.67 7.52
N VAL A 388 -2.50 22.65 7.16
CA VAL A 388 -3.81 22.82 6.52
C VAL A 388 -4.81 23.46 7.47
N ALA A 389 -4.97 22.92 8.69
CA ALA A 389 -5.88 23.46 9.71
C ALA A 389 -5.58 24.94 10.01
N LYS A 390 -4.29 25.29 10.10
CA LYS A 390 -3.86 26.68 10.29
C LYS A 390 -4.31 27.60 9.14
N GLU A 391 -4.24 27.12 7.90
CA GLU A 391 -4.59 27.93 6.73
C GLU A 391 -6.11 28.09 6.57
N ILE A 392 -6.86 26.99 6.72
CA ILE A 392 -8.31 27.02 6.48
C ILE A 392 -9.11 27.51 7.70
N GLY A 393 -8.50 27.48 8.89
CA GLY A 393 -9.10 27.98 10.13
C GLY A 393 -10.49 27.40 10.41
N SER A 394 -11.49 28.28 10.54
CA SER A 394 -12.87 27.91 10.88
C SER A 394 -13.69 27.35 9.70
N LEU A 395 -13.12 27.25 8.49
CA LEU A 395 -13.81 26.70 7.32
C LEU A 395 -14.29 25.26 7.53
N THR A 396 -13.65 24.49 8.43
CA THR A 396 -14.06 23.12 8.75
C THR A 396 -15.41 23.05 9.45
N GLN A 397 -15.84 24.14 10.10
CA GLN A 397 -17.07 24.19 10.90
C GLN A 397 -17.15 23.04 11.93
N GLY A 398 -16.01 22.62 12.49
CA GLY A 398 -15.92 21.53 13.46
C GLY A 398 -15.84 20.12 12.86
N ARG A 399 -15.83 19.99 11.53
CA ARG A 399 -15.57 18.72 10.86
C ARG A 399 -14.09 18.33 10.91
N PRO A 400 -13.76 17.04 10.90
CA PRO A 400 -12.40 16.58 10.62
C PRO A 400 -11.90 17.09 9.27
N LEU A 401 -10.59 17.33 9.14
CA LEU A 401 -9.97 17.74 7.87
C LEU A 401 -10.14 16.71 6.75
N ILE A 402 -10.22 15.44 7.14
CA ILE A 402 -10.30 14.27 6.29
C ILE A 402 -11.38 13.38 6.89
N ASP A 403 -12.31 12.91 6.07
CA ASP A 403 -13.43 12.10 6.56
C ASP A 403 -13.03 10.62 6.74
N LEU A 404 -12.11 10.12 5.90
CA LEU A 404 -11.63 8.73 5.97
C LEU A 404 -10.19 8.56 5.46
N VAL A 405 -9.40 7.75 6.15
CA VAL A 405 -8.08 7.33 5.68
C VAL A 405 -7.99 5.81 5.54
N LEU A 406 -7.44 5.34 4.41
CA LEU A 406 -7.26 3.92 4.09
C LEU A 406 -5.76 3.59 3.95
N ASN A 407 -5.30 2.51 4.58
CA ASN A 407 -3.89 2.08 4.48
C ASN A 407 -3.73 0.57 4.26
N GLY A 408 -2.51 0.10 4.00
CA GLY A 408 -2.12 -1.31 3.94
C GLY A 408 -1.04 -1.65 4.96
N HIS A 409 -0.02 -2.40 4.54
CA HIS A 409 1.26 -2.71 5.21
C HIS A 409 1.18 -3.58 6.48
N ALA A 410 0.25 -3.27 7.37
CA ALA A 410 -0.06 -4.14 8.48
C ALA A 410 -1.05 -5.19 8.00
N HIS A 411 -0.65 -6.46 8.04
CA HIS A 411 -1.45 -7.55 7.47
C HIS A 411 -2.64 -7.94 8.38
N CYS A 412 -3.62 -7.06 8.45
CA CYS A 412 -4.91 -7.20 9.11
C CYS A 412 -5.94 -6.29 8.43
N LEU A 413 -7.21 -6.49 8.75
CA LEU A 413 -8.20 -5.42 8.65
C LEU A 413 -8.33 -4.78 10.04
N GLU A 414 -8.15 -3.47 10.13
CA GLU A 414 -8.29 -2.75 11.39
C GLU A 414 -9.03 -1.42 11.17
N HIS A 415 -10.03 -1.13 11.99
CA HIS A 415 -10.63 0.20 12.09
C HIS A 415 -10.16 0.87 13.37
N LEU A 416 -9.53 2.03 13.24
CA LEU A 416 -9.15 2.89 14.36
C LEU A 416 -9.80 4.26 14.23
N GLU A 417 -10.01 4.90 15.38
CA GLU A 417 -10.35 6.32 15.47
C GLU A 417 -9.26 7.02 16.28
N THR A 418 -8.72 8.13 15.76
CA THR A 418 -7.85 8.99 16.55
C THR A 418 -8.67 9.77 17.57
N MET A 419 -8.13 9.90 18.77
CA MET A 419 -8.75 10.70 19.82
C MET A 419 -8.36 12.16 19.64
N ASP A 420 -8.53 12.99 20.67
CA ASP A 420 -7.85 14.29 20.69
C ASP A 420 -6.34 14.02 20.82
N THR A 421 -5.61 14.24 19.74
CA THR A 421 -4.15 14.08 19.66
C THR A 421 -3.43 15.39 20.02
N GLY A 422 -4.16 16.51 20.12
CA GLY A 422 -3.58 17.86 20.15
C GLY A 422 -3.15 18.38 18.78
N HIS A 423 -3.38 17.61 17.71
CA HIS A 423 -3.06 17.94 16.33
C HIS A 423 -4.30 17.84 15.44
N ALA A 424 -4.18 18.33 14.21
CA ALA A 424 -5.25 18.33 13.22
C ALA A 424 -5.57 16.94 12.63
N ASP A 425 -4.92 15.89 13.11
CA ASP A 425 -5.25 14.50 12.83
C ASP A 425 -6.17 13.85 13.89
N SER A 426 -6.72 14.64 14.81
CA SER A 426 -7.69 14.22 15.81
C SER A 426 -9.04 13.83 15.19
N HIS A 427 -9.72 12.85 15.78
CA HIS A 427 -11.09 12.43 15.40
C HIS A 427 -11.24 12.01 13.92
N ILE A 428 -10.18 11.44 13.35
CA ILE A 428 -10.18 10.88 11.99
C ILE A 428 -10.34 9.37 12.09
N HIS A 429 -11.11 8.79 11.17
CA HIS A 429 -11.22 7.35 11.01
C HIS A 429 -10.13 6.80 10.08
N TRP A 430 -9.46 5.76 10.55
CA TRP A 430 -8.38 5.07 9.87
C TRP A 430 -8.75 3.61 9.65
N ILE A 431 -8.59 3.11 8.44
CA ILE A 431 -8.85 1.70 8.12
C ILE A 431 -7.63 1.09 7.45
N VAL A 432 -6.98 0.18 8.18
CA VAL A 432 -5.90 -0.65 7.68
C VAL A 432 -6.51 -1.82 6.92
N CYS A 433 -6.12 -2.01 5.67
CA CYS A 433 -6.70 -2.93 4.68
C CYS A 433 -5.67 -3.97 4.17
N GLY A 434 -4.60 -4.25 4.93
CA GLY A 434 -3.52 -5.17 4.51
C GLY A 434 -3.86 -6.66 4.67
N GLY A 435 -5.11 -7.00 4.99
CA GLY A 435 -5.56 -8.37 5.22
C GLY A 435 -5.91 -9.19 3.98
N SER A 436 -5.62 -8.72 2.77
CA SER A 436 -6.21 -9.31 1.54
C SER A 436 -5.47 -10.50 0.94
N GLY A 437 -4.27 -10.84 1.42
CA GLY A 437 -3.58 -12.01 0.86
C GLY A 437 -2.37 -12.49 1.63
N PHE A 438 -1.42 -11.59 1.91
CA PHE A 438 -0.16 -11.99 2.50
C PHE A 438 -0.24 -12.14 4.02
N SER A 439 0.46 -13.16 4.54
CA SER A 439 0.50 -13.59 5.95
C SER A 439 -0.09 -12.63 7.00
N LEU A 440 -1.32 -12.92 7.44
CA LEU A 440 -2.00 -12.18 8.50
C LEU A 440 -1.23 -12.16 9.82
N ARG A 441 -1.36 -11.04 10.53
CA ARG A 441 -0.69 -10.80 11.82
C ARG A 441 -1.69 -10.62 12.96
N ARG A 442 -1.15 -10.58 14.19
CA ARG A 442 -1.93 -10.47 15.43
C ARG A 442 -2.00 -9.00 15.87
N GLN A 443 -3.02 -8.68 16.65
CA GLN A 443 -2.99 -7.48 17.47
C GLN A 443 -1.89 -7.61 18.53
N ARG A 444 -1.28 -6.49 18.89
CA ARG A 444 -0.31 -6.40 20.00
C ARG A 444 -0.95 -6.83 21.32
N ILE A 445 -0.12 -7.23 22.28
CA ILE A 445 -0.58 -7.78 23.57
C ILE A 445 -1.19 -6.72 24.48
N GLU A 446 -0.81 -5.46 24.29
CA GLU A 446 -1.30 -4.29 25.01
C GLU A 446 -2.73 -3.91 24.59
N GLY A 447 -3.27 -4.53 23.53
CA GLY A 447 -4.66 -4.38 23.10
C GLY A 447 -4.91 -3.20 22.17
N ALA A 448 -6.12 -2.66 22.24
CA ALA A 448 -6.68 -1.72 21.26
C ALA A 448 -6.20 -0.26 21.38
N ASP A 449 -5.61 0.13 22.52
CA ASP A 449 -5.41 1.55 22.86
C ASP A 449 -3.97 2.03 22.60
N LEU A 450 -3.76 2.89 21.60
CA LEU A 450 -2.47 3.50 21.32
C LEU A 450 -2.23 4.70 22.23
N MET A 451 -1.14 4.65 23.00
CA MET A 451 -0.73 5.71 23.92
C MET A 451 0.52 6.42 23.40
N GLU A 452 0.61 7.73 23.56
CA GLU A 452 1.81 8.54 23.34
C GLU A 452 2.17 9.32 24.60
N THR A 453 3.46 9.53 24.83
CA THR A 453 3.96 10.32 25.96
C THR A 453 4.18 11.76 25.53
N PHE A 454 3.45 12.69 26.16
CA PHE A 454 3.61 14.13 26.01
C PHE A 454 4.19 14.71 27.30
N GLY A 455 5.48 15.03 27.29
CA GLY A 455 6.19 15.43 28.51
C GLY A 455 6.19 14.31 29.53
N ASN A 456 5.46 14.47 30.63
CA ASN A 456 5.33 13.46 31.71
C ASN A 456 3.99 12.71 31.69
N GLU A 457 3.10 13.01 30.74
CA GLU A 457 1.75 12.43 30.69
C GLU A 457 1.61 11.46 29.52
N ASN A 458 0.97 10.31 29.76
CA ASN A 458 0.60 9.38 28.69
C ASN A 458 -0.83 9.67 28.25
N ARG A 459 -1.01 9.95 26.97
CA ARG A 459 -2.30 10.27 26.37
C ARG A 459 -2.72 9.17 25.41
N LEU A 460 -4.01 8.80 25.44
CA LEU A 460 -4.61 7.96 24.42
C LEU A 460 -4.72 8.77 23.11
N VAL A 461 -4.05 8.31 22.06
CA VAL A 461 -4.04 8.99 20.75
C VAL A 461 -4.92 8.32 19.72
N ALA A 462 -5.15 7.01 19.83
CA ALA A 462 -6.06 6.29 18.96
C ALA A 462 -6.56 5.01 19.63
N ARG A 463 -7.75 4.56 19.23
CA ARG A 463 -8.36 3.30 19.68
C ARG A 463 -8.77 2.45 18.50
N SER A 464 -8.43 1.17 18.55
CA SER A 464 -8.91 0.15 17.63
C SER A 464 -10.33 -0.28 18.02
N HIS A 465 -11.28 -0.16 17.09
CA HIS A 465 -12.68 -0.56 17.28
C HIS A 465 -12.98 -1.93 16.69
N LEU A 466 -12.28 -2.30 15.63
CA LEU A 466 -12.35 -3.60 14.99
C LEU A 466 -10.95 -4.05 14.60
N PHE A 467 -10.57 -5.26 15.00
CA PHE A 467 -9.33 -5.90 14.55
C PHE A 467 -9.64 -7.30 14.02
N ILE A 468 -9.36 -7.51 12.74
CA ILE A 468 -9.47 -8.81 12.06
C ILE A 468 -8.08 -9.19 11.56
N GLY A 469 -7.47 -10.13 12.26
CA GLY A 469 -6.16 -10.67 11.91
C GLY A 469 -6.00 -12.10 12.41
N ARG A 470 -4.80 -12.65 12.25
CA ARG A 470 -4.47 -14.01 12.68
C ARG A 470 -4.73 -14.17 14.18
N ASN A 471 -5.39 -15.25 14.58
CA ASN A 471 -5.58 -15.59 15.98
C ASN A 471 -5.54 -17.13 16.21
N GLY A 472 -5.71 -17.57 17.46
CA GLY A 472 -5.55 -18.99 17.84
C GLY A 472 -4.10 -19.49 17.75
N GLN A 473 -3.84 -20.77 18.05
CA GLN A 473 -2.50 -21.38 17.96
C GLN A 473 -2.59 -22.83 17.47
N GLY A 474 -1.51 -23.36 16.89
CA GLY A 474 -1.47 -24.74 16.40
C GLY A 474 -2.64 -25.07 15.46
N TYR A 475 -3.37 -26.14 15.77
CA TYR A 475 -4.54 -26.60 15.01
C TYR A 475 -5.78 -25.68 15.14
N GLN A 476 -5.81 -24.80 16.16
CA GLN A 476 -6.86 -23.81 16.39
C GLN A 476 -6.58 -22.47 15.69
N LYS A 477 -5.52 -22.41 14.86
CA LYS A 477 -5.12 -21.18 14.17
C LYS A 477 -6.17 -20.77 13.14
N ARG A 478 -6.51 -19.49 13.15
CA ARG A 478 -7.47 -18.85 12.27
C ARG A 478 -6.81 -17.75 11.47
N ARG A 479 -7.13 -17.67 10.17
CA ARG A 479 -6.62 -16.68 9.23
C ARG A 479 -7.80 -16.02 8.49
N PRO A 480 -8.45 -15.01 9.07
CA PRO A 480 -9.54 -14.26 8.45
C PRO A 480 -9.02 -13.23 7.45
N TYR A 481 -9.01 -13.58 6.17
CA TYR A 481 -8.60 -12.68 5.09
C TYR A 481 -9.77 -11.78 4.69
N SER A 482 -9.46 -10.56 4.28
CA SER A 482 -10.45 -9.50 4.15
C SER A 482 -10.25 -8.62 2.92
N GLY A 483 -11.37 -8.20 2.32
CA GLY A 483 -11.48 -6.99 1.51
C GLY A 483 -12.58 -6.09 2.09
N LEU A 484 -12.82 -4.94 1.47
CA LEU A 484 -13.91 -4.03 1.86
C LEU A 484 -14.78 -3.67 0.67
N ARG A 485 -16.06 -3.45 0.96
CA ARG A 485 -16.93 -2.58 0.17
C ARG A 485 -17.26 -1.36 1.02
N ILE A 486 -17.17 -0.17 0.43
CA ILE A 486 -17.55 1.08 1.09
C ILE A 486 -18.65 1.74 0.26
N ASP A 487 -19.80 2.00 0.89
CA ASP A 487 -20.89 2.77 0.28
C ASP A 487 -20.81 4.22 0.77
N VAL A 488 -20.81 5.17 -0.16
CA VAL A 488 -20.88 6.61 0.11
C VAL A 488 -22.32 7.06 -0.03
N LYS A 489 -22.86 7.74 0.98
CA LYS A 489 -24.25 8.23 1.01
C LYS A 489 -24.38 9.68 1.46
N GLY A 490 -25.57 10.25 1.29
CA GLY A 490 -25.94 11.60 1.71
C GLY A 490 -25.51 12.68 0.72
N GLU A 491 -26.03 13.91 0.80
CA GLU A 491 -25.73 14.97 -0.17
C GLU A 491 -24.79 16.06 0.39
N GLY A 492 -24.95 16.48 1.66
CA GLY A 492 -24.09 17.52 2.27
C GLY A 492 -22.82 16.97 2.93
N HIS A 493 -22.99 16.08 3.91
CA HIS A 493 -21.88 15.39 4.58
C HIS A 493 -21.90 13.92 4.16
N PRO A 494 -20.79 13.40 3.61
CA PRO A 494 -20.74 12.01 3.22
C PRO A 494 -20.77 11.12 4.46
N LYS A 495 -21.56 10.06 4.33
CA LYS A 495 -21.58 8.95 5.27
C LYS A 495 -20.95 7.75 4.58
N PHE A 496 -19.93 7.15 5.20
CA PHE A 496 -19.23 5.99 4.68
C PHE A 496 -19.72 4.74 5.41
N ILE A 497 -20.39 3.85 4.69
CA ILE A 497 -20.83 2.56 5.24
C ILE A 497 -19.80 1.51 4.81
N VAL A 498 -18.94 1.12 5.74
CA VAL A 498 -17.85 0.17 5.52
C VAL A 498 -18.33 -1.24 5.81
N ARG A 499 -18.20 -2.12 4.83
CA ARG A 499 -18.61 -3.52 4.89
C ARG A 499 -17.40 -4.43 4.76
N PRO A 500 -16.96 -5.06 5.85
CA PRO A 500 -15.94 -6.09 5.79
C PRO A 500 -16.41 -7.29 4.97
N LEU A 501 -15.62 -7.68 3.98
CA LEU A 501 -15.81 -8.89 3.20
C LEU A 501 -14.76 -9.91 3.67
N VAL A 502 -15.15 -10.86 4.52
CA VAL A 502 -14.19 -11.71 5.24
C VAL A 502 -14.41 -13.20 4.95
N SER A 503 -13.32 -13.89 4.63
CA SER A 503 -13.27 -15.34 4.54
C SER A 503 -12.12 -15.88 5.38
N GLU A 504 -12.45 -16.76 6.31
CA GLU A 504 -11.53 -17.36 7.26
C GLU A 504 -11.03 -18.71 6.78
N TRP A 505 -9.71 -18.85 6.67
CA TRP A 505 -9.06 -20.15 6.56
C TRP A 505 -8.89 -20.75 7.96
N TYR A 506 -9.63 -21.81 8.24
CA TYR A 506 -9.62 -22.52 9.51
C TYR A 506 -9.79 -24.01 9.26
N GLN A 507 -8.97 -24.84 9.93
CA GLN A 507 -8.99 -26.31 9.76
C GLN A 507 -8.96 -26.76 8.28
N ARG A 508 -8.24 -26.01 7.44
CA ARG A 508 -8.12 -26.22 5.98
C ARG A 508 -9.41 -26.10 5.18
N GLN A 509 -10.37 -25.34 5.70
CA GLN A 509 -11.60 -25.00 5.01
C GLN A 509 -11.79 -23.48 5.04
N TRP A 510 -12.51 -22.99 4.03
CA TRP A 510 -12.90 -21.60 3.94
C TRP A 510 -14.27 -21.41 4.59
N HIS A 511 -14.37 -20.42 5.47
CA HIS A 511 -15.61 -20.03 6.11
C HIS A 511 -15.83 -18.54 5.89
N ASP A 512 -16.88 -18.21 5.16
CA ASP A 512 -17.27 -16.82 4.96
C ASP A 512 -17.89 -16.29 6.27
N ARG A 513 -17.56 -15.04 6.63
CA ARG A 513 -17.95 -14.40 7.89
C ARG A 513 -18.67 -13.10 7.58
N GLU A 514 -19.88 -12.95 8.12
CA GLU A 514 -20.62 -11.70 8.09
C GLU A 514 -20.23 -10.83 9.28
N PHE A 515 -20.07 -9.54 9.02
CA PHE A 515 -19.79 -8.52 10.02
C PHE A 515 -20.79 -7.39 9.87
N GLU A 516 -21.17 -6.80 11.01
CA GLU A 516 -21.98 -5.60 10.99
C GLU A 516 -21.23 -4.47 10.27
N PRO A 517 -21.92 -3.71 9.42
CA PRO A 517 -21.32 -2.57 8.75
C PRO A 517 -20.91 -1.49 9.76
N LEU A 518 -19.72 -0.93 9.57
CA LEU A 518 -19.28 0.24 10.32
C LEU A 518 -19.80 1.48 9.61
N ILE A 519 -20.32 2.42 10.39
CA ILE A 519 -20.82 3.69 9.90
C ILE A 519 -19.84 4.76 10.34
N ILE A 520 -19.26 5.45 9.36
CA ILE A 520 -18.34 6.57 9.52
C ILE A 520 -19.01 7.84 8.99
#